data_AF-A0A3B8IAB5-F1
#
_entry.id   AF-A0A3B8IAB5-F1
#
_cell.length_a   1.000
_cell.length_b   1.000
_cell.length_c   1.000
_cell.angle_alpha   90.00
_cell.angle_beta   90.00
_cell.angle_gamma   90.00
#
_symmetry.space_group_name_H-M   'P 1'
#
loop_
_entity.id
_entity.type
_entity.pdbx_description
1 polymer ?
#
loop_
_entity_poly.entity_id
_entity_poly.type
_entity_poly.pdbx_seq_one_letter_code
_entity_poly.pdbx_strand_id
1 'polypeptide(L)'
;MSFSADTALQILKEGNRRYMIARPINPLPLRPDSQDFDAGQRPFAAVLTCADSRLSPEIIFDTDHGHLFVVRTAGNIASDFDLGSLEFSVLNRKNGGLGVNLIVVMGHEKCGAVEASQPGEINLPQYLNEIRMQVRENLNLRPGETSPRTLEEDTISNAQKVARRLLGSKPISEALERGTLKIVEAYYKFNGEVFFSPEIPTDPLEKLQKKWTTNVTIPPKTPIPDPNGGLHLLPPVRPQA
;
A
#
# COMPACT_ATOMS: atom_id res chain seq x y z
N MET A 1 16.32 6.47 -13.05
CA MET A 1 15.35 7.58 -13.01
C MET A 1 14.38 7.34 -11.85
N SER A 2 13.92 8.37 -11.15
CA SER A 2 12.82 8.22 -10.16
C SER A 2 11.49 8.43 -10.86
N PHE A 3 10.50 7.57 -10.59
CA PHE A 3 9.14 7.77 -11.09
C PHE A 3 8.51 8.99 -10.45
N SER A 4 7.67 9.73 -11.19
CA SER A 4 6.79 10.71 -10.55
C SER A 4 5.76 9.98 -9.69
N ALA A 5 5.22 10.67 -8.69
CA ALA A 5 4.20 10.12 -7.82
C ALA A 5 2.95 9.63 -8.58
N ASP A 6 2.54 10.36 -9.63
CA ASP A 6 1.40 9.99 -10.46
C ASP A 6 1.69 8.76 -11.32
N THR A 7 2.88 8.68 -11.92
CA THR A 7 3.26 7.49 -12.69
C THR A 7 3.34 6.26 -11.77
N ALA A 8 3.94 6.40 -10.58
CA ALA A 8 3.98 5.34 -9.58
C ALA A 8 2.56 4.86 -9.20
N LEU A 9 1.62 5.80 -8.97
CA LEU A 9 0.24 5.45 -8.61
C LEU A 9 -0.47 4.73 -9.75
N GLN A 10 -0.28 5.18 -10.99
CA GLN A 10 -0.86 4.53 -12.16
C GLN A 10 -0.32 3.10 -12.35
N ILE A 11 0.97 2.87 -12.10
CA ILE A 11 1.56 1.52 -12.13
C ILE A 11 0.87 0.60 -11.11
N LEU A 12 0.65 1.07 -9.88
CA LEU A 12 -0.04 0.29 -8.84
C LEU A 12 -1.51 0.00 -9.22
N LYS A 13 -2.25 1.01 -9.69
CA LYS A 13 -3.65 0.84 -10.14
C LYS A 13 -3.75 -0.20 -11.25
N GLU A 14 -2.86 -0.12 -12.22
CA GLU A 14 -2.85 -1.04 -13.36
C GLU A 14 -2.43 -2.46 -12.94
N GLY A 15 -1.49 -2.56 -12.02
CA GLY A 15 -1.09 -3.80 -11.37
C GLY A 15 -2.24 -4.47 -10.64
N ASN A 16 -2.99 -3.73 -9.83
CA ASN A 16 -4.18 -4.27 -9.17
C ASN A 16 -5.26 -4.71 -10.17
N ARG A 17 -5.43 -3.97 -11.27
CA ARG A 17 -6.35 -4.38 -12.34
C ARG A 17 -5.94 -5.69 -13.00
N ARG A 18 -4.64 -5.95 -13.18
CA ARG A 18 -4.13 -7.26 -13.63
C ARG A 18 -4.41 -8.34 -12.60
N TYR A 19 -4.10 -8.11 -11.33
CA TYR A 19 -4.38 -9.03 -10.23
C TYR A 19 -5.86 -9.44 -10.17
N MET A 20 -6.78 -8.49 -10.38
CA MET A 20 -8.22 -8.72 -10.39
C MET A 20 -8.73 -9.59 -11.56
N ILE A 21 -8.09 -9.50 -12.73
CA ILE A 21 -8.54 -10.18 -13.95
C ILE A 21 -7.80 -11.53 -14.12
N ALA A 22 -6.60 -11.65 -13.57
CA ALA A 22 -5.77 -12.84 -13.68
C ALA A 22 -6.18 -13.93 -12.69
N ARG A 23 -6.99 -14.90 -13.14
CA ARG A 23 -6.75 -16.31 -12.74
C ARG A 23 -5.35 -16.68 -13.27
N PRO A 24 -4.49 -17.39 -12.52
CA PRO A 24 -3.03 -17.33 -12.66
C PRO A 24 -2.54 -17.57 -14.08
N ILE A 25 -2.09 -16.51 -14.76
CA ILE A 25 -1.37 -16.57 -16.03
C ILE A 25 -0.13 -15.70 -15.83
N ASN A 26 1.03 -16.35 -15.77
CA ASN A 26 2.38 -15.81 -15.51
C ASN A 26 2.80 -15.82 -14.03
N PRO A 27 3.40 -16.93 -13.55
CA PRO A 27 4.11 -16.88 -12.27
C PRO A 27 5.23 -15.83 -12.36
N LEU A 28 5.35 -15.00 -11.32
CA LEU A 28 6.55 -14.18 -11.09
C LEU A 28 7.78 -15.09 -11.26
N PRO A 29 8.87 -14.60 -11.87
CA PRO A 29 10.07 -15.41 -12.02
C PRO A 29 10.48 -15.92 -10.62
N LEU A 30 10.64 -17.25 -10.50
CA LEU A 30 10.95 -17.94 -9.23
C LEU A 30 12.23 -17.41 -8.58
N ARG A 31 13.10 -16.79 -9.38
CA ARG A 31 14.30 -16.11 -8.93
C ARG A 31 14.44 -14.80 -9.71
N PRO A 32 14.71 -13.67 -9.04
CA PRO A 32 15.09 -12.46 -9.76
C PRO A 32 16.42 -12.67 -10.51
N ASP A 33 16.63 -11.91 -11.58
CA ASP A 33 17.93 -11.90 -12.25
C ASP A 33 18.99 -11.35 -11.27
N SER A 34 20.01 -12.16 -10.96
CA SER A 34 20.96 -11.85 -9.90
C SER A 34 21.78 -10.59 -10.17
N GLN A 35 21.96 -10.21 -11.44
CA GLN A 35 22.72 -9.01 -11.80
C GLN A 35 22.01 -7.70 -11.39
N ASP A 36 20.67 -7.69 -11.35
CA ASP A 36 19.89 -6.50 -10.98
C ASP A 36 19.85 -6.28 -9.45
N PHE A 37 19.97 -7.36 -8.65
CA PHE A 37 19.91 -7.27 -7.19
C PHE A 37 21.20 -6.73 -6.57
N ASP A 38 22.36 -7.11 -7.12
CA ASP A 38 23.67 -6.68 -6.62
C ASP A 38 23.92 -5.18 -6.85
N ALA A 39 23.19 -4.54 -7.78
CA ALA A 39 23.25 -3.11 -8.07
C ALA A 39 22.45 -2.23 -7.09
N GLY A 40 21.73 -2.84 -6.14
CA GLY A 40 20.94 -2.17 -5.11
C GLY A 40 19.48 -1.92 -5.49
N GLN A 41 18.65 -1.65 -4.48
CA GLN A 41 17.20 -1.50 -4.65
C GLN A 41 16.78 -0.12 -5.17
N ARG A 42 15.71 -0.09 -5.98
CA ARG A 42 15.16 1.14 -6.56
C ARG A 42 13.63 1.11 -6.59
N PRO A 43 12.97 1.04 -5.42
CA PRO A 43 11.53 1.01 -5.39
C PRO A 43 10.95 2.31 -5.96
N PHE A 44 9.84 2.18 -6.70
CA PHE A 44 9.13 3.33 -7.27
C PHE A 44 8.05 3.87 -6.32
N ALA A 45 7.61 3.05 -5.37
CA ALA A 45 6.60 3.38 -4.36
C ALA A 45 6.94 2.70 -3.02
N ALA A 46 6.48 3.31 -1.93
CA ALA A 46 6.46 2.73 -0.61
C ALA A 46 5.01 2.40 -0.23
N VAL A 47 4.79 1.28 0.46
CA VAL A 47 3.45 0.84 0.89
C VAL A 47 3.51 0.53 2.38
N LEU A 48 2.79 1.33 3.18
CA LEU A 48 2.49 1.01 4.58
C LEU A 48 1.15 0.27 4.61
N THR A 49 1.14 -0.96 5.08
CA THR A 49 -0.09 -1.77 5.13
C THR A 49 -0.14 -2.70 6.34
N CYS A 50 -1.21 -3.50 6.44
CA CYS A 50 -1.40 -4.40 7.56
C CYS A 50 -0.44 -5.60 7.49
N ALA A 51 -0.01 -6.09 8.65
CA ALA A 51 0.70 -7.37 8.79
C ALA A 51 -0.16 -8.60 8.48
N ASP A 52 -1.46 -8.42 8.20
CA ASP A 52 -2.38 -9.49 7.80
C ASP A 52 -1.80 -10.31 6.63
N SER A 53 -1.74 -11.63 6.80
CA SER A 53 -1.04 -12.54 5.90
C SER A 53 -1.67 -12.64 4.50
N ARG A 54 -2.90 -12.14 4.32
CA ARG A 54 -3.59 -12.08 3.03
C ARG A 54 -3.18 -10.87 2.19
N LEU A 55 -2.43 -9.93 2.78
CA LEU A 55 -1.95 -8.73 2.10
C LEU A 55 -0.48 -8.90 1.71
N SER A 56 -0.25 -9.18 0.44
CA SER A 56 1.07 -9.16 -0.17
C SER A 56 1.09 -8.07 -1.24
N PRO A 57 1.57 -6.84 -0.94
CA PRO A 57 1.54 -5.72 -1.88
C PRO A 57 2.13 -6.04 -3.25
N GLU A 58 3.20 -6.82 -3.29
CA GLU A 58 3.87 -7.22 -4.52
C GLU A 58 2.96 -8.08 -5.41
N ILE A 59 2.14 -8.93 -4.81
CA ILE A 59 1.16 -9.76 -5.52
C ILE A 59 -0.07 -8.92 -5.90
N ILE A 60 -0.61 -8.15 -4.95
CA ILE A 60 -1.82 -7.33 -5.13
C ILE A 60 -1.62 -6.29 -6.22
N PHE A 61 -0.41 -5.74 -6.36
CA PHE A 61 -0.05 -4.75 -7.37
C PHE A 61 0.75 -5.33 -8.54
N ASP A 62 0.88 -6.66 -8.64
CA ASP A 62 1.58 -7.35 -9.74
C ASP A 62 2.95 -6.71 -10.07
N THR A 63 3.78 -6.55 -9.04
CA THR A 63 5.13 -5.96 -9.12
C THR A 63 6.20 -7.00 -8.84
N ASP A 64 7.34 -6.88 -9.52
CA ASP A 64 8.51 -7.71 -9.22
C ASP A 64 9.21 -7.28 -7.92
N HIS A 65 10.09 -8.15 -7.43
CA HIS A 65 10.93 -7.90 -6.28
C HIS A 65 11.77 -6.61 -6.46
N GLY A 66 11.92 -5.83 -5.38
CA GLY A 66 12.75 -4.60 -5.38
C GLY A 66 12.07 -3.35 -5.94
N HIS A 67 10.82 -3.46 -6.42
CA HIS A 67 10.05 -2.34 -6.97
C HIS A 67 9.17 -1.62 -5.94
N LEU A 68 8.83 -2.28 -4.82
CA LEU A 68 8.10 -1.69 -3.70
C LEU A 68 8.98 -1.68 -2.44
N PHE A 69 8.87 -0.61 -1.66
CA PHE A 69 9.37 -0.55 -0.29
C PHE A 69 8.21 -0.79 0.68
N VAL A 70 8.15 -1.95 1.31
CA VAL A 70 6.95 -2.38 2.05
C VAL A 70 7.19 -2.32 3.56
N VAL A 71 6.30 -1.63 4.27
CA VAL A 71 6.24 -1.60 5.75
C VAL A 71 4.91 -2.22 6.17
N ARG A 72 4.96 -3.21 7.07
CA ARG A 72 3.78 -3.98 7.49
C ARG A 72 3.68 -4.07 9.01
N THR A 73 2.58 -3.56 9.55
CA THR A 73 2.27 -3.60 10.98
C THR A 73 0.80 -3.95 11.20
N ALA A 74 0.47 -4.63 12.28
CA ALA A 74 -0.93 -4.97 12.57
C ALA A 74 -1.78 -3.69 12.63
N GLY A 75 -2.85 -3.62 11.84
CA GLY A 75 -3.70 -2.43 11.73
C GLY A 75 -3.08 -1.27 10.97
N ASN A 76 -2.02 -1.49 10.19
CA ASN A 76 -1.32 -0.47 9.38
C ASN A 76 -1.03 0.82 10.17
N ILE A 77 -0.74 0.67 11.46
CA ILE A 77 -0.33 1.75 12.35
C ILE A 77 1.07 2.24 11.95
N ALA A 78 1.40 3.47 12.32
CA ALA A 78 2.75 4.01 12.13
C ALA A 78 3.35 4.32 13.51
N SER A 79 4.07 3.34 14.07
CA SER A 79 4.98 3.57 15.18
C SER A 79 6.18 4.42 14.74
N ASP A 80 7.03 4.82 15.68
CA ASP A 80 8.20 5.63 15.35
C ASP A 80 9.22 4.86 14.47
N PHE A 81 9.28 3.53 14.58
CA PHE A 81 10.12 2.68 13.71
C PHE A 81 9.55 2.56 12.29
N ASP A 82 8.22 2.54 12.15
CA ASP A 82 7.57 2.54 10.85
C ASP A 82 7.77 3.88 10.14
N LEU A 83 7.67 4.98 10.89
CA LEU A 83 7.99 6.32 10.41
C LEU A 83 9.45 6.41 9.95
N GLY A 84 10.40 5.93 10.75
CA GLY A 84 11.82 5.89 10.35
C GLY A 84 12.06 5.07 9.08
N SER A 85 11.34 3.96 8.90
CA SER A 85 11.40 3.16 7.67
C SER A 85 10.85 3.93 6.46
N LEU A 86 9.75 4.65 6.62
CA LEU A 86 9.17 5.50 5.57
C LEU A 86 10.06 6.70 5.26
N GLU A 87 10.69 7.33 6.26
CA GLU A 87 11.69 8.38 6.06
C GLU A 87 12.85 7.91 5.20
N PHE A 88 13.38 6.72 5.49
CA PHE A 88 14.43 6.11 4.67
C PHE A 88 14.00 5.94 3.20
N SER A 89 12.74 5.55 2.97
CA SER A 89 12.20 5.40 1.61
C SER A 89 12.14 6.74 0.85
N VAL A 90 11.78 7.82 1.53
CA VAL A 90 11.60 9.15 0.92
C VAL A 90 12.90 9.92 0.76
N LEU A 91 13.83 9.77 1.72
CA LEU A 91 15.13 10.45 1.66
C LEU A 91 15.79 10.20 0.31
N ASN A 92 16.31 11.27 -0.29
CA ASN A 92 16.93 11.15 -1.60
C ASN A 92 18.20 10.28 -1.50
N ARG A 93 18.60 9.68 -2.63
CA ARG A 93 19.75 8.76 -2.66
C ARG A 93 21.09 9.39 -2.33
N LYS A 94 21.24 10.70 -2.54
CA LYS A 94 22.46 11.43 -2.14
C LYS A 94 22.57 11.56 -0.63
N ASN A 95 21.44 11.48 0.08
CA ASN A 95 21.32 11.56 1.53
C ASN A 95 21.09 10.17 2.16
N GLY A 96 21.44 9.09 1.45
CA GLY A 96 21.41 7.73 1.98
C GLY A 96 20.05 7.03 1.97
N GLY A 97 19.00 7.63 1.39
CA GLY A 97 17.69 6.99 1.24
C GLY A 97 17.43 6.41 -0.15
N LEU A 98 16.16 6.13 -0.47
CA LEU A 98 15.75 5.46 -1.71
C LEU A 98 15.19 6.40 -2.79
N GLY A 99 14.72 7.58 -2.41
CA GLY A 99 14.14 8.59 -3.30
C GLY A 99 12.77 8.19 -3.86
N VAL A 100 11.94 7.55 -3.05
CA VAL A 100 10.55 7.22 -3.39
C VAL A 100 9.69 8.49 -3.42
N ASN A 101 8.85 8.60 -4.45
CA ASN A 101 7.97 9.75 -4.67
C ASN A 101 6.48 9.44 -4.40
N LEU A 102 6.14 8.21 -4.00
CA LEU A 102 4.77 7.82 -3.62
C LEU A 102 4.79 6.96 -2.35
N ILE A 103 4.01 7.35 -1.34
CA ILE A 103 3.64 6.48 -0.23
C ILE A 103 2.16 6.12 -0.37
N VAL A 104 1.85 4.82 -0.30
CA VAL A 104 0.48 4.32 -0.15
C VAL A 104 0.27 3.87 1.29
N VAL A 105 -0.77 4.37 1.96
CA VAL A 105 -1.21 3.90 3.28
C VAL A 105 -2.47 3.06 3.09
N MET A 106 -2.34 1.74 3.18
CA MET A 106 -3.39 0.80 2.77
C MET A 106 -3.97 0.01 3.96
N GLY A 107 -5.24 0.27 4.26
CA GLY A 107 -6.07 -0.59 5.12
C GLY A 107 -6.73 -1.73 4.33
N HIS A 108 -7.47 -2.60 5.01
CA HIS A 108 -8.18 -3.70 4.35
C HIS A 108 -9.47 -4.16 5.05
N GLU A 109 -10.32 -4.83 4.28
CA GLU A 109 -11.54 -5.47 4.76
C GLU A 109 -11.28 -6.38 5.97
N LYS A 110 -12.16 -6.31 6.97
CA LYS A 110 -12.14 -7.17 8.17
C LYS A 110 -10.77 -7.18 8.87
N CYS A 111 -10.19 -6.00 9.08
CA CYS A 111 -8.92 -5.84 9.78
C CYS A 111 -9.04 -6.23 11.25
N GLY A 112 -8.37 -7.30 11.67
CA GLY A 112 -8.45 -7.81 13.05
C GLY A 112 -7.94 -6.82 14.11
N ALA A 113 -6.97 -5.96 13.77
CA ALA A 113 -6.49 -4.92 14.70
C ALA A 113 -7.54 -3.80 14.90
N VAL A 114 -8.27 -3.44 13.84
CA VAL A 114 -9.38 -2.47 13.94
C VAL A 114 -10.58 -3.08 14.64
N GLU A 115 -10.88 -4.35 14.38
CA GLU A 115 -11.93 -5.07 15.10
C GLU A 115 -11.64 -5.20 16.60
N ALA A 116 -10.41 -5.59 16.96
CA ALA A 116 -9.95 -5.63 18.36
C ALA A 116 -9.92 -4.26 19.05
N SER A 117 -9.98 -3.18 18.27
CA SER A 117 -10.10 -1.82 18.79
C SER A 117 -11.48 -1.50 19.34
N GLN A 118 -12.53 -2.27 19.00
CA GLN A 118 -13.87 -2.09 19.57
C GLN A 118 -13.89 -2.38 21.09
N PRO A 119 -14.86 -1.84 21.84
CA PRO A 119 -14.96 -2.07 23.27
C PRO A 119 -15.30 -3.54 23.58
N GLY A 120 -14.76 -4.01 24.71
CA GLY A 120 -14.86 -5.38 25.16
C GLY A 120 -13.74 -5.69 26.15
N GLU A 121 -14.00 -6.59 27.09
CA GLU A 121 -12.98 -7.12 28.00
C GLU A 121 -12.05 -8.06 27.22
N ILE A 122 -10.98 -7.50 26.67
CA ILE A 122 -9.91 -8.27 26.04
C ILE A 122 -8.65 -8.02 26.86
N ASN A 123 -8.21 -9.05 27.60
CA ASN A 123 -6.92 -9.02 28.27
C ASN A 123 -5.82 -9.29 27.25
N LEU A 124 -5.29 -8.23 26.64
CA LEU A 124 -4.21 -8.31 25.67
C LEU A 124 -2.84 -8.17 26.35
N PRO A 125 -1.84 -8.97 25.94
CA PRO A 125 -0.44 -8.68 26.26
C PRO A 125 -0.04 -7.26 25.86
N GLN A 126 0.98 -6.70 26.54
CA GLN A 126 1.41 -5.31 26.41
C GLN A 126 1.44 -4.80 24.96
N TYR A 127 2.22 -5.43 24.08
CA TYR A 127 2.40 -4.95 22.70
C TYR A 127 1.13 -5.01 21.85
N LEU A 128 0.26 -6.01 22.07
CA LEU A 128 -1.04 -6.08 21.40
C LEU A 128 -1.97 -4.98 21.91
N ASN A 129 -1.89 -4.65 23.20
CA ASN A 129 -2.64 -3.54 23.77
C ASN A 129 -2.14 -2.18 23.23
N GLU A 130 -0.84 -2.01 23.03
CA GLU A 130 -0.27 -0.80 22.40
C GLU A 130 -0.80 -0.60 20.97
N ILE A 131 -0.80 -1.65 20.15
CA ILE A 131 -1.42 -1.62 18.79
C ILE A 131 -2.88 -1.21 18.87
N ARG A 132 -3.65 -1.87 19.76
CA ARG A 132 -5.07 -1.58 19.96
C ARG A 132 -5.29 -0.11 20.33
N MET A 133 -4.51 0.41 21.27
CA MET A 133 -4.63 1.79 21.73
C MET A 133 -4.27 2.79 20.64
N GLN A 134 -3.24 2.51 19.82
CA GLN A 134 -2.89 3.37 18.69
C GLN A 134 -3.99 3.41 17.63
N VAL A 135 -4.63 2.27 17.33
CA VAL A 135 -5.79 2.26 16.44
C VAL A 135 -6.95 3.07 17.03
N ARG A 136 -7.27 2.90 18.32
CA ARG A 136 -8.31 3.69 18.99
C ARG A 136 -8.02 5.19 18.94
N GLU A 137 -6.77 5.59 19.14
CA GLU A 137 -6.34 6.99 19.02
C GLU A 137 -6.57 7.54 17.60
N ASN A 138 -6.19 6.78 16.56
CA ASN A 138 -6.47 7.15 15.17
C ASN A 138 -7.98 7.36 14.93
N LEU A 139 -8.82 6.51 15.52
CA LEU A 139 -10.27 6.62 15.44
C LEU A 139 -10.86 7.73 16.34
N ASN A 140 -10.05 8.36 17.20
CA ASN A 140 -10.45 9.33 18.23
C ASN A 140 -11.43 8.74 19.27
N LEU A 141 -11.26 7.46 19.61
CA LEU A 141 -12.10 6.75 20.58
C LEU A 141 -11.45 6.75 21.96
N ARG A 142 -12.16 7.23 22.99
CA ARG A 142 -11.73 7.18 24.39
C ARG A 142 -11.87 5.79 24.97
N PRO A 143 -11.13 5.36 25.99
CA PRO A 143 -11.27 4.03 26.58
C PRO A 143 -12.73 3.65 26.88
N GLY A 144 -13.17 2.47 26.42
CA GLY A 144 -14.54 1.97 26.60
C GLY A 144 -15.58 2.46 25.58
N GLU A 145 -15.24 3.44 24.73
CA GLU A 145 -16.14 3.96 23.69
C GLU A 145 -16.28 2.99 22.52
N THR A 146 -17.51 2.81 22.04
CA THR A 146 -17.83 2.09 20.78
C THR A 146 -17.73 3.05 19.62
N SER A 147 -17.14 2.61 18.51
CA SER A 147 -17.21 3.40 17.29
C SER A 147 -18.64 3.43 16.75
N PRO A 148 -19.16 4.60 16.34
CA PRO A 148 -20.46 4.68 15.66
C PRO A 148 -20.37 4.21 14.19
N ARG A 149 -19.15 3.96 13.69
CA ARG A 149 -18.88 3.57 12.30
C ARG A 149 -18.86 2.07 12.13
N THR A 150 -19.07 1.64 10.89
CA THR A 150 -18.79 0.28 10.46
C THR A 150 -17.29 -0.02 10.54
N LEU A 151 -16.93 -1.30 10.56
CA LEU A 151 -15.52 -1.73 10.55
C LEU A 151 -14.77 -1.26 9.29
N GLU A 152 -15.44 -1.19 8.14
CA GLU A 152 -14.88 -0.68 6.88
C GLU A 152 -14.54 0.82 7.00
N GLU A 153 -15.47 1.63 7.49
CA GLU A 153 -15.25 3.07 7.72
C GLU A 153 -14.17 3.34 8.78
N ASP A 154 -14.14 2.57 9.87
CA ASP A 154 -13.06 2.67 10.86
C ASP A 154 -11.71 2.34 10.24
N THR A 155 -11.65 1.30 9.39
CA THR A 155 -10.39 0.94 8.71
C THR A 155 -9.92 2.04 7.75
N ILE A 156 -10.84 2.61 6.97
CA ILE A 156 -10.56 3.75 6.08
C ILE A 156 -10.09 4.96 6.90
N SER A 157 -10.80 5.29 7.98
CA SER A 157 -10.42 6.40 8.86
C SER A 157 -9.08 6.19 9.54
N ASN A 158 -8.74 4.96 9.91
CA ASN A 158 -7.45 4.62 10.48
C ASN A 158 -6.33 4.89 9.46
N ALA A 159 -6.47 4.43 8.21
CA ALA A 159 -5.52 4.72 7.14
C ALA A 159 -5.35 6.23 6.87
N GLN A 160 -6.45 6.99 6.85
CA GLN A 160 -6.42 8.45 6.71
C GLN A 160 -5.69 9.15 7.87
N LYS A 161 -5.90 8.69 9.10
CA LYS A 161 -5.25 9.25 10.29
C LYS A 161 -3.77 8.92 10.34
N VAL A 162 -3.39 7.71 9.92
CA VAL A 162 -2.00 7.31 9.74
C VAL A 162 -1.33 8.14 8.63
N ALA A 163 -1.98 8.34 7.49
CA ALA A 163 -1.48 9.21 6.42
C ALA A 163 -1.22 10.64 6.90
N ARG A 164 -2.13 11.20 7.71
CA ARG A 164 -1.93 12.50 8.37
C ARG A 164 -0.79 12.49 9.39
N ARG A 165 -0.59 11.41 10.14
CA ARG A 165 0.55 11.27 11.07
C ARG A 165 1.89 11.37 10.34
N LEU A 166 2.00 10.88 9.11
CA LEU A 166 3.22 10.99 8.31
C LEU A 166 3.63 12.46 8.04
N LEU A 167 2.69 13.40 8.06
CA LEU A 167 2.97 14.84 7.91
C LEU A 167 3.80 15.41 9.08
N GLY A 168 3.84 14.72 10.22
CA GLY A 168 4.69 15.09 11.35
C GLY A 168 6.18 14.77 11.14
N SER A 169 6.52 13.95 10.14
CA SER A 169 7.90 13.63 9.79
C SER A 169 8.48 14.72 8.88
N LYS A 170 9.61 15.32 9.30
CA LYS A 170 10.27 16.41 8.57
C LYS A 170 10.71 16.01 7.14
N PRO A 171 11.40 14.87 6.91
CA PRO A 171 11.76 14.46 5.55
C PRO A 171 10.54 14.28 4.63
N ILE A 172 9.43 13.77 5.17
CA ILE A 172 8.20 13.52 4.42
C ILE A 172 7.47 14.84 4.12
N SER A 173 7.27 15.70 5.13
CA SER A 173 6.58 16.98 4.96
C SER A 173 7.31 17.89 3.98
N GLU A 174 8.63 18.01 4.08
CA GLU A 174 9.41 18.80 3.12
C GLU A 174 9.32 18.25 1.69
N ALA A 175 9.23 16.92 1.51
CA ALA A 175 9.07 16.31 0.19
C ALA A 175 7.67 16.55 -0.41
N LEU A 176 6.65 16.65 0.43
CA LEU A 176 5.29 17.04 0.04
C LEU A 176 5.23 18.52 -0.34
N GLU A 177 5.83 19.40 0.47
CA GLU A 177 5.89 20.86 0.21
C GLU A 177 6.61 21.17 -1.11
N ARG A 178 7.65 20.41 -1.45
CA ARG A 178 8.34 20.49 -2.74
C ARG A 178 7.53 19.91 -3.92
N GLY A 179 6.40 19.26 -3.66
CA GLY A 179 5.58 18.58 -4.68
C GLY A 179 6.23 17.33 -5.29
N THR A 180 7.29 16.81 -4.66
CA THR A 180 8.01 15.62 -5.15
C THR A 180 7.41 14.31 -4.66
N LEU A 181 6.71 14.34 -3.52
CA LEU A 181 6.07 13.18 -2.90
C LEU A 181 4.54 13.32 -2.99
N LYS A 182 3.83 12.20 -3.10
CA LYS A 182 2.41 12.09 -2.74
C LYS A 182 2.21 11.01 -1.69
N ILE A 183 1.27 11.24 -0.79
CA ILE A 183 0.71 10.20 0.08
C ILE A 183 -0.70 9.91 -0.42
N VAL A 184 -1.02 8.64 -0.61
CA VAL A 184 -2.32 8.18 -1.09
C VAL A 184 -2.85 7.14 -0.13
N GLU A 185 -4.04 7.36 0.41
CA GLU A 185 -4.74 6.31 1.15
C GLU A 185 -5.28 5.25 0.19
N ALA A 186 -5.33 4.01 0.65
CA ALA A 186 -5.94 2.91 -0.07
C ALA A 186 -6.73 1.96 0.86
N TYR A 187 -7.67 1.24 0.29
CA TYR A 187 -8.45 0.22 0.97
C TYR A 187 -8.56 -1.04 0.11
N TYR A 188 -8.10 -2.17 0.65
CA TYR A 188 -8.11 -3.47 -0.02
C TYR A 188 -9.33 -4.31 0.39
N LYS A 189 -10.08 -4.83 -0.58
CA LYS A 189 -11.13 -5.83 -0.36
C LYS A 189 -10.61 -7.23 -0.67
N PHE A 190 -11.11 -8.26 0.02
CA PHE A 190 -10.63 -9.63 -0.18
C PHE A 190 -11.05 -10.26 -1.51
N ASN A 191 -11.91 -9.59 -2.29
CA ASN A 191 -12.13 -9.91 -3.70
C ASN A 191 -10.92 -9.55 -4.59
N GLY A 192 -9.92 -8.87 -4.03
CA GLY A 192 -8.67 -8.48 -4.65
C GLY A 192 -8.58 -6.99 -5.02
N GLU A 193 -9.67 -6.24 -4.90
CA GLU A 193 -9.77 -4.87 -5.41
C GLU A 193 -9.15 -3.87 -4.42
N VAL A 194 -8.38 -2.91 -4.95
CA VAL A 194 -7.85 -1.79 -4.17
C VAL A 194 -8.51 -0.49 -4.61
N PHE A 195 -9.15 0.18 -3.65
CA PHE A 195 -9.70 1.52 -3.82
C PHE A 195 -8.66 2.54 -3.35
N PHE A 196 -8.32 3.51 -4.19
CA PHE A 196 -7.35 4.57 -3.86
C PHE A 196 -8.07 5.91 -3.67
N SER A 197 -7.63 6.75 -2.75
CA SER A 197 -8.18 8.11 -2.59
C SER A 197 -8.03 8.91 -3.91
N PRO A 198 -9.04 9.68 -4.36
CA PRO A 198 -10.33 9.98 -3.72
C PRO A 198 -11.47 8.98 -4.03
N GLU A 199 -11.18 7.88 -4.71
CA GLU A 199 -12.16 6.84 -5.08
C GLU A 199 -12.52 5.90 -3.90
N ILE A 200 -11.87 6.06 -2.75
CA ILE A 200 -12.26 5.39 -1.50
C ILE A 200 -13.68 5.85 -1.14
N PRO A 201 -14.64 4.92 -0.97
CA PRO A 201 -15.98 5.27 -0.53
C PRO A 201 -15.93 5.96 0.83
N THR A 202 -16.32 7.23 0.89
CA THR A 202 -16.43 7.99 2.14
C THR A 202 -17.78 7.79 2.85
N ASP A 203 -18.70 7.06 2.21
CA ASP A 203 -20.05 6.72 2.69
C ASP A 203 -20.36 5.25 2.32
N PRO A 204 -20.70 4.35 3.27
CA PRO A 204 -20.90 2.93 3.01
C PRO A 204 -22.09 2.57 2.12
N LEU A 205 -22.99 3.50 1.80
CA LEU A 205 -24.28 3.13 1.18
C LEU A 205 -24.56 3.66 -0.23
N GLU A 206 -23.76 4.56 -0.82
CA GLU A 206 -24.17 5.18 -2.09
C GLU A 206 -23.45 4.75 -3.38
N LYS A 207 -22.43 3.86 -3.34
CA LYS A 207 -21.68 3.50 -4.58
C LYS A 207 -21.33 2.03 -4.76
N LEU A 208 -22.20 1.10 -4.38
CA LEU A 208 -22.03 -0.33 -4.68
C LEU A 208 -22.95 -0.89 -5.79
N GLN A 209 -23.60 -0.05 -6.61
CA GLN A 209 -24.37 -0.52 -7.76
C GLN A 209 -24.16 0.33 -9.03
N LYS A 210 -23.17 -0.06 -9.85
CA LYS A 210 -22.99 0.12 -11.32
C LYS A 210 -21.48 0.01 -11.60
N LYS A 211 -20.92 -0.78 -12.52
CA LYS A 211 -21.35 -1.63 -13.64
C LYS A 211 -20.15 -2.56 -13.91
N TRP A 212 -20.37 -3.87 -14.09
CA TRP A 212 -19.41 -4.70 -14.81
C TRP A 212 -20.13 -5.31 -16.01
N THR A 213 -19.91 -4.72 -17.18
CA THR A 213 -20.16 -5.37 -18.48
C THR A 213 -18.80 -5.65 -19.11
N THR A 214 -18.62 -6.93 -19.42
CA THR A 214 -17.49 -7.60 -20.04
C THR A 214 -16.94 -6.89 -21.29
N ASN A 215 -15.71 -6.38 -21.19
CA ASN A 215 -14.66 -6.31 -22.23
C ASN A 215 -13.53 -5.42 -21.70
N VAL A 216 -12.81 -5.90 -20.69
CA VAL A 216 -11.67 -5.17 -20.15
C VAL A 216 -10.40 -5.77 -20.73
N THR A 217 -9.71 -5.01 -21.59
CA THR A 217 -8.39 -5.38 -22.12
C THR A 217 -7.40 -5.51 -20.97
N ILE A 218 -6.65 -6.61 -20.88
CA ILE A 218 -5.57 -6.73 -19.90
C ILE A 218 -4.50 -5.70 -20.28
N PRO A 219 -4.08 -4.83 -19.35
CA PRO A 219 -3.08 -3.86 -19.68
C PRO A 219 -1.71 -4.52 -19.74
N PRO A 220 -0.82 -4.09 -20.66
CA PRO A 220 0.55 -4.54 -20.61
C PRO A 220 1.18 -4.13 -19.28
N LYS A 221 2.11 -4.95 -18.77
CA LYS A 221 2.95 -4.54 -17.63
C LYS A 221 3.72 -3.30 -18.06
N THR A 222 3.55 -2.20 -17.33
CA THR A 222 4.33 -0.97 -17.58
C THR A 222 5.80 -1.32 -17.37
N PRO A 223 6.69 -1.10 -18.36
CA PRO A 223 8.11 -1.36 -18.17
C PRO A 223 8.63 -0.52 -17.03
N ILE A 224 9.20 -1.17 -16.02
CA ILE A 224 9.90 -0.50 -14.93
C ILE A 224 11.39 -0.54 -15.29
N PRO A 225 12.09 0.60 -15.43
CA PRO A 225 13.49 0.61 -15.78
C PRO A 225 14.30 -0.17 -14.74
N ASP A 226 15.16 -1.05 -15.21
CA ASP A 226 16.11 -1.77 -14.37
C ASP A 226 17.14 -0.79 -13.72
N PRO A 227 17.97 -1.26 -12.79
CA PRO A 227 19.01 -0.43 -12.16
C PRO A 227 20.02 0.18 -13.15
N ASN A 228 20.17 -0.40 -14.34
CA ASN A 228 21.13 -0.05 -15.39
C ASN A 228 20.51 0.76 -16.55
N GLY A 229 19.21 1.04 -16.53
CA GLY A 229 18.49 1.78 -17.57
C GLY A 229 17.91 0.93 -18.71
N GLY A 230 17.91 -0.39 -18.58
CA GLY A 230 17.19 -1.30 -19.47
C GLY A 230 15.69 -1.30 -19.20
N LEU A 231 14.89 -1.47 -20.26
CA LEU A 231 13.45 -1.71 -20.15
C LEU A 231 13.24 -3.22 -20.07
N HIS A 232 12.79 -3.75 -18.93
CA HIS A 232 12.27 -5.11 -18.88
C HIS A 232 10.92 -5.15 -19.62
N LEU A 233 10.96 -5.46 -20.92
CA LEU A 233 9.80 -5.92 -21.66
C LEU A 233 9.67 -7.42 -21.45
N LEU A 234 8.55 -7.85 -20.88
CA LEU A 234 8.20 -9.27 -20.89
C LEU A 234 8.18 -9.76 -22.35
N PRO A 235 8.79 -10.91 -22.66
CA PRO A 235 8.70 -11.47 -24.01
C PRO A 235 7.22 -11.72 -24.35
N PRO A 236 6.80 -11.53 -25.61
CA PRO A 236 5.44 -11.85 -26.02
C PRO A 236 5.17 -13.32 -25.73
N VAL A 237 3.97 -13.58 -25.20
CA VAL A 237 3.43 -14.92 -24.97
C VAL A 237 3.60 -15.72 -26.26
N ARG A 238 4.48 -16.74 -26.25
CA ARG A 238 4.41 -17.77 -27.28
C ARG A 238 3.09 -18.51 -27.07
N PRO A 239 2.24 -18.66 -28.10
CA PRO A 239 1.11 -19.57 -28.01
C PRO A 239 1.67 -20.95 -27.69
N GLN A 240 1.22 -21.57 -26.60
CA GLN A 240 1.50 -22.98 -26.36
C GLN A 240 0.77 -23.80 -27.42
N ALA A 241 1.52 -24.69 -28.08
CA ALA A 241 1.01 -25.73 -28.96
C ALA A 241 0.41 -26.89 -28.14
#